data_AF-A0A924MQP0-F1
#
_entry.id   AF-A0A924MQP0-F1
#
_cell.length_a   1.000
_cell.length_b   1.000
_cell.length_c   1.000
_cell.angle_alpha   90.00
_cell.angle_beta   90.00
_cell.angle_gamma   90.00
#
_symmetry.space_group_name_H-M   'P 1'
#
loop_
_entity.id
_entity.type
_entity.pdbx_description
1 polymer ?
#
loop_
_entity_poly.entity_id
_entity_poly.type
_entity_poly.pdbx_seq_one_letter_code
_entity_poly.pdbx_strand_id
1 'polypeptide(L)'
;MKRLSPLVLLAFVASPWAQPAAPAASSVEWGTPVGGAPAAVAPAPTAASAATTITLPRPAPSAFAAARASTQATGNYFHDFAELIVRVRSVKWIEEICDEAFPATSEANRHAYDIWLVDHGSFVDEIEGQFLVIDKYWGEASEQARKEGLTVEQLKAKVDSNRPGLRQEFHGRGTRSFQARCEAYPEILLSPQLDLEKSQADLVRSVRLGPGAQ
;
A
#
# COMPACT_ATOMS: atom_id res chain seq x y z
N MET A 1 4.51 -23.68 -70.48
CA MET A 1 5.68 -23.26 -69.67
C MET A 1 5.18 -22.79 -68.31
N LYS A 2 5.26 -23.62 -67.27
CA LYS A 2 4.81 -23.33 -65.89
C LYS A 2 5.95 -22.65 -65.13
N ARG A 3 5.76 -21.41 -64.66
CA ARG A 3 6.72 -20.70 -63.81
C ARG A 3 6.40 -20.98 -62.33
N LEU A 4 7.35 -21.62 -61.65
CA LEU A 4 7.38 -21.82 -60.20
C LEU A 4 7.86 -20.51 -59.54
N SER A 5 7.15 -20.03 -58.53
CA SER A 5 7.58 -18.92 -57.67
C SER A 5 8.30 -19.47 -56.43
N PRO A 6 9.38 -18.84 -55.93
CA PRO A 6 10.08 -19.30 -54.74
C PRO A 6 9.42 -18.77 -53.46
N LEU A 7 9.23 -19.67 -52.49
CA LEU A 7 8.91 -19.37 -51.10
C LEU A 7 10.10 -18.66 -50.46
N VAL A 8 9.88 -17.44 -49.94
CA VAL A 8 10.82 -16.75 -49.05
C VAL A 8 10.47 -17.13 -47.61
N LEU A 9 11.33 -17.94 -46.97
CA LEU A 9 11.29 -18.20 -45.53
C LEU A 9 11.90 -17.00 -44.78
N LEU A 10 11.07 -16.25 -44.07
CA LEU A 10 11.51 -15.24 -43.10
C LEU A 10 11.80 -15.92 -41.76
N ALA A 11 13.09 -16.00 -41.41
CA ALA A 11 13.54 -16.41 -40.09
C ALA A 11 13.36 -15.23 -39.11
N PHE A 12 12.46 -15.38 -38.14
CA PHE A 12 12.32 -14.46 -37.01
C PHE A 12 13.44 -14.74 -35.99
N VAL A 13 14.38 -13.82 -35.89
CA VAL A 13 15.37 -13.77 -34.81
C VAL A 13 14.70 -13.12 -33.60
N ALA A 14 14.36 -13.92 -32.60
CA ALA A 14 13.84 -13.43 -31.32
C ALA A 14 14.94 -12.63 -30.60
N SER A 15 14.73 -11.32 -30.45
CA SER A 15 15.58 -10.46 -29.62
C SER A 15 15.26 -10.70 -28.15
N PRO A 16 16.26 -10.92 -27.26
CA PRO A 16 16.03 -11.00 -25.83
C PRO A 16 15.80 -9.58 -25.30
N TRP A 17 14.53 -9.23 -25.08
CA TRP A 17 14.20 -8.04 -24.30
C TRP A 17 14.65 -8.26 -22.86
N ALA A 18 15.57 -7.39 -22.42
CA ALA A 18 16.00 -7.30 -21.03
C ALA A 18 14.76 -7.09 -20.13
N GLN A 19 14.62 -7.93 -19.11
CA GLN A 19 13.59 -7.76 -18.10
C GLN A 19 13.82 -6.42 -17.39
N PRO A 20 12.79 -5.55 -17.27
CA PRO A 20 12.90 -4.37 -16.43
C PRO A 20 13.17 -4.82 -14.99
N ALA A 21 14.21 -4.26 -14.38
CA ALA A 21 14.53 -4.48 -12.97
C ALA A 21 13.27 -4.22 -12.13
N ALA A 22 12.96 -5.16 -11.22
CA ALA A 22 11.85 -5.01 -10.30
C ALA A 22 11.95 -3.65 -9.60
N PRO A 23 10.89 -2.84 -9.57
CA PRO A 23 10.91 -1.62 -8.78
C PRO A 23 11.22 -2.00 -7.34
N ALA A 24 12.14 -1.27 -6.71
CA ALA A 24 12.44 -1.43 -5.30
C ALA A 24 11.11 -1.37 -4.54
N ALA A 25 10.70 -2.51 -3.99
CA ALA A 25 9.52 -2.60 -3.16
C ALA A 25 9.77 -1.68 -1.96
N SER A 26 9.16 -0.50 -1.97
CA SER A 26 9.09 0.37 -0.80
C SER A 26 8.48 -0.48 0.30
N SER A 27 9.33 -0.92 1.22
CA SER A 27 8.95 -1.78 2.34
C SER A 27 8.10 -0.91 3.27
N VAL A 28 6.79 -0.90 3.03
CA VAL A 28 5.86 -0.35 4.00
C VAL A 28 5.78 -1.38 5.10
N GLU A 29 6.58 -1.18 6.15
CA GLU A 29 6.67 -2.14 7.24
C GLU A 29 5.42 -2.04 8.12
N TRP A 30 4.39 -2.80 7.75
CA TRP A 30 3.12 -2.83 8.47
C TRP A 30 3.26 -3.59 9.79
N GLY A 31 3.09 -2.92 10.93
CA GLY A 31 3.34 -3.49 12.27
C GLY A 31 2.49 -4.72 12.63
N THR A 32 3.03 -5.59 13.50
CA THR A 32 2.37 -6.77 14.05
C THR A 32 1.50 -6.43 15.27
N PRO A 33 0.32 -7.05 15.45
CA PRO A 33 -0.41 -6.96 16.71
C PRO A 33 0.26 -7.84 17.79
N VAL A 34 0.46 -7.29 18.98
CA VAL A 34 0.95 -8.00 20.16
C VAL A 34 -0.21 -8.75 20.81
N GLY A 35 -0.42 -10.00 20.40
CA GLY A 35 -1.35 -10.92 21.06
C GLY A 35 -0.70 -11.56 22.29
N GLY A 36 -1.01 -11.06 23.49
CA GLY A 36 -0.70 -11.73 24.75
C GLY A 36 -1.53 -13.00 24.91
N ALA A 37 -0.89 -14.10 25.29
CA ALA A 37 -1.54 -15.39 25.55
C ALA A 37 -2.48 -15.32 26.77
N PRO A 38 -3.65 -16.00 26.77
CA PRO A 38 -4.44 -16.14 27.98
C PRO A 38 -3.74 -17.11 28.95
N ALA A 39 -3.39 -16.62 30.13
CA ALA A 39 -2.86 -17.45 31.21
C ALA A 39 -3.98 -18.32 31.78
N ALA A 40 -3.72 -19.63 31.86
CA ALA A 40 -4.59 -20.61 32.46
C ALA A 40 -4.74 -20.39 33.97
N VAL A 41 -5.97 -20.58 34.46
CA VAL A 41 -6.38 -20.50 35.86
C VAL A 41 -5.89 -21.74 36.62
N ALA A 42 -5.24 -21.54 37.78
CA ALA A 42 -5.16 -22.51 38.87
C ALA A 42 -4.95 -21.78 40.22
N PRO A 43 -5.38 -22.37 41.36
CA PRO A 43 -5.84 -21.62 42.53
C PRO A 43 -4.76 -21.28 43.57
N ALA A 44 -5.16 -20.38 44.48
CA ALA A 44 -4.38 -19.69 45.50
C ALA A 44 -3.69 -20.59 46.54
N PRO A 45 -2.59 -20.07 47.11
CA PRO A 45 -2.45 -20.06 48.56
C PRO A 45 -2.22 -18.64 49.11
N THR A 46 -2.86 -18.38 50.25
CA THR A 46 -2.73 -17.19 51.09
C THR A 46 -1.39 -17.18 51.84
N ALA A 47 -0.56 -16.14 51.65
CA ALA A 47 0.39 -15.67 52.66
C ALA A 47 1.01 -14.30 52.32
N ALA A 48 0.93 -13.40 53.30
CA ALA A 48 1.80 -12.26 53.61
C ALA A 48 2.10 -11.22 52.49
N SER A 49 1.46 -10.06 52.60
CA SER A 49 1.76 -8.83 51.88
C SER A 49 3.16 -8.29 52.19
N ALA A 50 4.11 -8.55 51.29
CA ALA A 50 5.21 -7.65 51.03
C ALA A 50 4.82 -6.73 49.87
N ALA A 51 5.07 -5.42 49.98
CA ALA A 51 4.80 -4.46 48.92
C ALA A 51 5.77 -4.69 47.76
N THR A 52 5.43 -5.62 46.87
CA THR A 52 6.14 -5.82 45.61
C THR A 52 5.77 -4.67 44.69
N THR A 53 6.69 -3.71 44.54
CA THR A 53 6.62 -2.72 43.47
C THR A 53 6.65 -3.47 42.14
N ILE A 54 5.47 -3.67 41.53
CA ILE A 54 5.34 -4.21 40.18
C ILE A 54 5.92 -3.16 39.24
N THR A 55 7.18 -3.35 38.87
CA THR A 55 7.81 -2.59 37.79
C THR A 55 7.21 -3.13 36.50
N LEU A 56 6.12 -2.50 36.05
CA LEU A 56 5.56 -2.77 34.73
C LEU A 56 6.65 -2.46 33.68
N PRO A 57 7.04 -3.43 32.82
CA PRO A 57 7.95 -3.13 31.73
C PRO A 57 7.32 -2.04 30.88
N ARG A 58 8.06 -0.94 30.72
CA ARG A 58 7.68 0.16 29.83
C ARG A 58 7.35 -0.45 28.46
N PRO A 59 6.16 -0.23 27.89
CA PRO A 59 5.82 -0.76 26.58
C PRO A 59 6.91 -0.31 25.60
N ALA A 60 7.46 -1.28 24.84
CA ALA A 60 8.36 -0.96 23.76
C ALA A 60 7.66 0.06 22.84
N PRO A 61 8.35 1.12 22.40
CA PRO A 61 7.76 2.05 21.46
C PRO A 61 7.21 1.25 20.27
N SER A 62 5.92 1.45 20.02
CA SER A 62 5.21 0.88 18.88
C SER A 62 6.05 1.11 17.63
N ALA A 63 6.31 0.07 16.83
CA ALA A 63 7.07 0.20 15.58
C ALA A 63 6.43 1.19 14.59
N PHE A 64 5.16 1.55 14.81
CA PHE A 64 4.47 2.66 14.16
C PHE A 64 5.17 4.01 14.35
N ALA A 65 5.91 4.20 15.45
CA ALA A 65 6.73 5.40 15.71
C ALA A 65 8.11 5.34 15.04
N ALA A 66 8.58 4.13 14.67
CA ALA A 66 9.90 3.91 14.08
C ALA A 66 9.87 3.74 12.55
N ALA A 67 8.73 3.34 11.97
CA ALA A 67 8.49 3.29 10.54
C ALA A 67 8.24 4.70 9.97
N ARG A 68 9.19 5.62 10.15
CA ARG A 68 9.37 6.74 9.22
C ARG A 68 10.06 6.20 7.97
N ALA A 69 9.38 5.35 7.20
CA ALA A 69 9.56 5.41 5.76
C ALA A 69 9.24 6.87 5.43
N SER A 70 10.25 7.64 5.01
CA SER A 70 10.24 9.10 5.08
C SER A 70 8.90 9.64 4.57
N THR A 71 8.02 10.03 5.49
CA THR A 71 6.78 10.75 5.19
C THR A 71 7.05 12.13 4.60
N GLN A 72 8.32 12.39 4.29
CA GLN A 72 8.85 13.65 3.86
C GLN A 72 8.71 13.69 2.34
N ALA A 73 7.88 14.62 1.88
CA ALA A 73 7.78 14.93 0.47
C ALA A 73 9.17 15.19 -0.12
N THR A 74 9.43 14.60 -1.28
CA THR A 74 10.64 14.86 -2.06
C THR A 74 10.61 16.23 -2.72
N GLY A 75 9.42 16.83 -2.79
CA GLY A 75 9.16 18.04 -3.53
C GLY A 75 9.03 17.80 -5.03
N ASN A 76 8.94 16.53 -5.45
CA ASN A 76 8.61 16.16 -6.81
C ASN A 76 7.15 15.69 -6.84
N TYR A 77 6.27 16.50 -7.46
CA TYR A 77 4.85 16.22 -7.55
C TYR A 77 4.53 14.79 -8.02
N PHE A 78 5.16 14.32 -9.10
CA PHE A 78 4.84 13.00 -9.67
C PHE A 78 5.29 11.86 -8.76
N HIS A 79 6.44 12.01 -8.10
CA HIS A 79 6.93 11.04 -7.13
C HIS A 79 6.05 10.99 -5.89
N ASP A 80 5.78 12.15 -5.29
CA ASP A 80 5.00 12.28 -4.07
C ASP A 80 3.55 11.83 -4.30
N PHE A 81 2.98 12.13 -5.48
CA PHE A 81 1.69 11.58 -5.90
C PHE A 81 1.72 10.06 -6.02
N ALA A 82 2.72 9.50 -6.71
CA ALA A 82 2.83 8.05 -6.89
C ALA A 82 2.93 7.30 -5.56
N GLU A 83 3.63 7.87 -4.58
CA GLU A 83 3.66 7.31 -3.23
C GLU A 83 2.30 7.41 -2.53
N LEU A 84 1.66 8.59 -2.57
CA LEU A 84 0.40 8.83 -1.89
C LEU A 84 -0.75 7.98 -2.46
N ILE A 85 -0.86 7.87 -3.79
CA ILE A 85 -1.93 7.09 -4.44
C ILE A 85 -1.79 5.59 -4.14
N VAL A 86 -0.57 5.06 -4.06
CA VAL A 86 -0.34 3.66 -3.64
C VAL A 86 -0.83 3.44 -2.21
N ARG A 87 -0.57 4.38 -1.29
CA ARG A 87 -1.07 4.29 0.09
C ARG A 87 -2.59 4.34 0.15
N VAL A 88 -3.23 5.27 -0.58
CA VAL A 88 -4.70 5.38 -0.69
C VAL A 88 -5.31 4.06 -1.20
N ARG A 89 -4.84 3.55 -2.34
CA ARG A 89 -5.38 2.30 -2.91
C ARG A 89 -5.06 1.06 -2.09
N SER A 90 -3.94 1.06 -1.35
CA SER A 90 -3.56 -0.08 -0.52
C SER A 90 -4.59 -0.41 0.56
N VAL A 91 -5.35 0.58 1.04
CA VAL A 91 -6.42 0.35 2.01
C VAL A 91 -7.42 -0.65 1.45
N LYS A 92 -7.98 -0.36 0.26
CA LYS A 92 -8.90 -1.28 -0.43
C LYS A 92 -8.23 -2.61 -0.79
N TRP A 93 -6.99 -2.60 -1.29
CA TRP A 93 -6.31 -3.84 -1.64
C TRP A 93 -6.11 -4.78 -0.46
N ILE A 94 -5.84 -4.25 0.74
CA ILE A 94 -5.70 -5.08 1.95
C ILE A 94 -7.02 -5.76 2.28
N GLU A 95 -8.14 -5.03 2.22
CA GLU A 95 -9.47 -5.62 2.40
C GLU A 95 -9.69 -6.76 1.39
N GLU A 96 -9.50 -6.52 0.09
CA GLU A 96 -9.69 -7.55 -0.93
C GLU A 96 -8.75 -8.76 -0.77
N ILE A 97 -7.49 -8.52 -0.40
CA ILE A 97 -6.50 -9.57 -0.12
C ILE A 97 -6.93 -10.40 1.09
N CYS A 98 -7.44 -9.77 2.15
CA CYS A 98 -7.95 -10.45 3.33
C CYS A 98 -9.22 -11.24 3.04
N ASP A 99 -10.14 -10.70 2.24
CA ASP A 99 -11.37 -11.34 1.83
C ASP A 99 -11.12 -12.62 1.01
N GLU A 100 -10.15 -12.57 0.11
CA GLU A 100 -9.73 -13.73 -0.68
C GLU A 100 -9.05 -14.81 0.17
N ALA A 101 -8.20 -14.42 1.14
CA ALA A 101 -7.41 -15.35 1.93
C ALA A 101 -8.17 -15.93 3.15
N PHE A 102 -9.03 -15.13 3.77
CA PHE A 102 -9.77 -15.47 4.99
C PHE A 102 -11.23 -15.03 4.87
N PRO A 103 -12.08 -15.79 4.15
CA PRO A 103 -13.48 -15.41 3.92
C PRO A 103 -14.30 -15.15 5.20
N ALA A 104 -13.89 -15.72 6.33
CA ALA A 104 -14.51 -15.50 7.63
C ALA A 104 -14.42 -14.04 8.13
N THR A 105 -13.46 -13.24 7.66
CA THR A 105 -13.31 -11.82 8.03
C THR A 105 -13.98 -10.87 7.04
N SER A 106 -14.52 -11.39 5.94
CA SER A 106 -14.88 -10.58 4.77
C SER A 106 -15.98 -9.55 5.03
N GLU A 107 -17.05 -9.93 5.71
CA GLU A 107 -18.14 -9.01 6.03
C GLU A 107 -17.68 -7.85 6.93
N ALA A 108 -16.91 -8.17 7.97
CA ALA A 108 -16.37 -7.18 8.90
C ALA A 108 -15.39 -6.22 8.20
N ASN A 109 -14.53 -6.74 7.33
CA ASN A 109 -13.54 -5.93 6.62
C ASN A 109 -14.17 -4.99 5.59
N ARG A 110 -15.14 -5.48 4.81
CA ARG A 110 -15.93 -4.64 3.90
C ARG A 110 -16.63 -3.52 4.63
N HIS A 111 -17.34 -3.86 5.71
CA HIS A 111 -18.06 -2.87 6.51
C HIS A 111 -17.13 -1.80 7.09
N ALA A 112 -15.97 -2.21 7.61
CA ALA A 112 -14.97 -1.28 8.13
C ALA A 112 -14.39 -0.38 7.03
N TYR A 113 -14.12 -0.93 5.83
CA TYR A 113 -13.69 -0.13 4.68
C TYR A 113 -14.76 0.87 4.26
N ASP A 114 -16.04 0.49 4.22
CA ASP A 114 -17.13 1.38 3.85
C ASP A 114 -17.26 2.54 4.84
N ILE A 115 -17.12 2.29 6.16
CA ILE A 115 -17.08 3.34 7.18
C ILE A 115 -15.89 4.27 6.96
N TRP A 116 -14.68 3.70 6.79
CA TRP A 116 -13.48 4.50 6.52
C TRP A 116 -13.65 5.37 5.26
N LEU A 117 -14.29 4.83 4.21
CA LEU A 117 -14.55 5.57 2.98
C LEU A 117 -15.59 6.69 3.18
N VAL A 118 -16.54 6.56 4.10
CA VAL A 118 -17.45 7.69 4.45
C VAL A 118 -16.66 8.86 5.04
N ASP A 119 -15.72 8.58 5.95
CA ASP A 119 -14.94 9.62 6.63
C ASP A 119 -13.84 10.21 5.73
N HIS A 120 -13.28 9.42 4.81
CA HIS A 120 -12.13 9.80 3.98
C HIS A 120 -12.45 9.91 2.48
N GLY A 121 -13.69 9.69 2.05
CA GLY A 121 -14.07 9.61 0.65
C GLY A 121 -13.73 10.85 -0.17
N SER A 122 -13.95 12.03 0.40
CA SER A 122 -13.56 13.30 -0.26
C SER A 122 -12.06 13.40 -0.53
N PHE A 123 -11.23 12.93 0.39
CA PHE A 123 -9.78 12.87 0.23
C PHE A 123 -9.38 11.80 -0.80
N VAL A 124 -10.00 10.63 -0.76
CA VAL A 124 -9.77 9.56 -1.76
C VAL A 124 -10.09 10.08 -3.16
N ASP A 125 -11.25 10.72 -3.34
CA ASP A 125 -11.68 11.30 -4.62
C ASP A 125 -10.73 12.39 -5.10
N GLU A 126 -10.22 13.24 -4.19
CA GLU A 126 -9.24 14.27 -4.52
C GLU A 126 -7.94 13.65 -5.07
N ILE A 127 -7.40 12.64 -4.38
CA ILE A 127 -6.14 12.01 -4.78
C ILE A 127 -6.32 11.18 -6.06
N GLU A 128 -7.39 10.40 -6.19
CA GLU A 128 -7.73 9.70 -7.44
C GLU A 128 -7.97 10.69 -8.60
N GLY A 129 -8.56 11.85 -8.31
CA GLY A 129 -8.78 12.93 -9.26
C GLY A 129 -7.49 13.52 -9.85
N GLN A 130 -6.35 13.38 -9.18
CA GLN A 130 -5.06 13.85 -9.69
C GLN A 130 -4.63 13.15 -10.99
N PHE A 131 -5.16 11.97 -11.29
CA PHE A 131 -4.96 11.35 -12.60
C PHE A 131 -5.48 12.22 -13.75
N LEU A 132 -6.56 12.97 -13.55
CA LEU A 132 -7.10 13.91 -14.54
C LEU A 132 -6.20 15.15 -14.70
N VAL A 133 -5.62 15.62 -13.59
CA VAL A 133 -4.64 16.71 -13.61
C VAL A 133 -3.41 16.27 -14.41
N ILE A 134 -2.89 15.08 -14.13
CA ILE A 134 -1.74 14.50 -14.84
C ILE A 134 -2.04 14.35 -16.34
N ASP A 135 -3.24 13.87 -16.70
CA ASP A 135 -3.65 13.75 -18.10
C ASP A 135 -3.53 15.08 -18.86
N LYS A 136 -4.08 16.14 -18.25
CA LYS A 136 -4.02 17.49 -18.81
C LYS A 136 -2.57 17.98 -18.94
N TYR A 137 -1.76 17.84 -17.90
CA TYR A 137 -0.37 18.30 -17.91
C TYR A 137 0.52 17.52 -18.87
N TRP A 138 0.33 16.21 -19.02
CA TRP A 138 1.06 15.42 -20.01
C TRP A 138 0.62 15.72 -21.44
N GLY A 139 -0.65 16.05 -21.66
CA GLY A 139 -1.17 16.52 -22.94
C GLY A 139 -0.61 17.90 -23.36
N GLU A 140 -0.39 18.80 -22.39
CA GLU A 140 0.02 20.19 -22.65
C GLU A 140 1.54 20.42 -22.57
N ALA A 141 2.30 19.68 -21.74
CA ALA A 141 3.59 20.19 -21.24
C ALA A 141 4.86 19.33 -21.44
N SER A 142 4.85 18.12 -22.02
CA SER A 142 6.16 17.51 -22.32
C SER A 142 6.24 16.55 -23.52
N GLU A 143 7.06 16.94 -24.49
CA GLU A 143 7.73 16.05 -25.45
C GLU A 143 8.38 14.84 -24.73
N GLN A 144 8.83 15.03 -23.49
CA GLN A 144 9.41 13.99 -22.65
C GLN A 144 8.39 12.92 -22.22
N ALA A 145 7.20 13.27 -21.73
CA ALA A 145 6.15 12.29 -21.39
C ALA A 145 5.62 11.57 -22.64
N ARG A 146 5.54 12.26 -23.79
CA ARG A 146 5.27 11.60 -25.08
C ARG A 146 6.39 10.63 -25.48
N LYS A 147 7.67 10.98 -25.24
CA LYS A 147 8.84 10.12 -25.51
C LYS A 147 8.96 8.95 -24.55
N GLU A 148 8.59 9.13 -23.29
CA GLU A 148 8.57 8.10 -22.26
C GLU A 148 7.33 7.20 -22.36
N GLY A 149 6.32 7.60 -23.14
CA GLY A 149 5.18 6.77 -23.55
C GLY A 149 4.21 6.42 -22.43
N LEU A 150 4.37 6.99 -21.24
CA LEU A 150 3.53 6.75 -20.08
C LEU A 150 2.21 7.52 -20.20
N THR A 151 1.17 6.82 -20.62
CA THR A 151 -0.21 7.33 -20.54
C THR A 151 -0.72 7.26 -19.10
N VAL A 152 -1.79 7.98 -18.78
CA VAL A 152 -2.44 7.90 -17.45
C VAL A 152 -2.88 6.48 -17.12
N GLU A 153 -3.36 5.72 -18.10
CA GLU A 153 -3.71 4.31 -17.96
C GLU A 153 -2.50 3.46 -17.60
N GLN A 154 -1.34 3.72 -18.20
CA GLN A 154 -0.10 3.02 -17.84
C GLN A 154 0.34 3.37 -16.41
N LEU A 155 0.17 4.63 -15.99
CA LEU A 155 0.45 5.03 -14.61
C LEU A 155 -0.50 4.34 -13.63
N LYS A 156 -1.81 4.29 -13.93
CA LYS A 156 -2.80 3.54 -13.13
C LYS A 156 -2.42 2.07 -13.04
N ALA A 157 -2.09 1.44 -14.16
CA ALA A 157 -1.65 0.04 -14.20
C ALA A 157 -0.37 -0.18 -13.39
N LYS A 158 0.57 0.77 -13.42
CA LYS A 158 1.80 0.73 -12.59
C LYS A 158 1.47 0.85 -11.11
N VAL A 159 0.55 1.73 -10.71
CA VAL A 159 0.05 1.79 -9.34
C VAL A 159 -0.56 0.45 -8.94
N ASP A 160 -1.46 -0.10 -9.75
CA ASP A 160 -2.14 -1.38 -9.48
C ASP A 160 -1.19 -2.59 -9.44
N SER A 161 -0.04 -2.51 -10.14
CA SER A 161 1.02 -3.52 -10.08
C SER A 161 1.67 -3.70 -8.69
N ASN A 162 1.40 -2.78 -7.75
CA ASN A 162 1.85 -2.93 -6.36
C ASN A 162 1.03 -3.96 -5.57
N ARG A 163 -0.22 -4.24 -5.98
CA ARG A 163 -1.11 -5.15 -5.25
C ARG A 163 -0.55 -6.58 -5.10
N PRO A 164 0.03 -7.22 -6.14
CA PRO A 164 0.68 -8.52 -5.98
C PRO A 164 1.87 -8.48 -4.99
N GLY A 165 2.66 -7.41 -4.99
CA GLY A 165 3.78 -7.24 -4.05
C GLY A 165 3.29 -7.14 -2.61
N LEU A 166 2.21 -6.39 -2.38
CA LEU A 166 1.55 -6.32 -1.08
C LEU A 166 1.07 -7.71 -0.63
N ARG A 167 0.39 -8.47 -1.50
CA ARG A 167 -0.03 -9.85 -1.20
C ARG A 167 1.16 -10.74 -0.82
N GLN A 168 2.27 -10.65 -1.55
CA GLN A 168 3.49 -11.40 -1.24
C GLN A 168 4.06 -11.04 0.13
N GLU A 169 4.00 -9.77 0.54
CA GLU A 169 4.44 -9.34 1.87
C GLU A 169 3.62 -10.01 2.98
N PHE A 170 2.29 -10.05 2.83
CA PHE A 170 1.41 -10.73 3.77
C PHE A 170 1.73 -12.23 3.87
N HIS A 171 1.91 -12.90 2.73
CA HIS A 171 2.30 -14.32 2.72
C HIS A 171 3.68 -14.55 3.33
N GLY A 172 4.65 -13.67 3.06
CA GLY A 172 6.01 -13.77 3.58
C GLY A 172 6.10 -13.70 5.10
N ARG A 173 5.13 -13.06 5.77
CA ARG A 173 5.01 -12.98 7.23
C ARG A 173 4.38 -14.22 7.88
N GLY A 174 3.93 -15.18 7.07
CA GLY A 174 3.32 -16.43 7.50
C GLY A 174 1.80 -16.35 7.74
N THR A 175 1.10 -17.47 7.53
CA THR A 175 -0.37 -17.56 7.56
C THR A 175 -0.99 -17.01 8.84
N ARG A 176 -0.40 -17.31 10.00
CA ARG A 176 -0.94 -16.84 11.29
C ARG A 176 -0.90 -15.32 11.42
N SER A 177 0.22 -14.71 11.04
CA SER A 177 0.41 -13.26 11.08
C SER A 177 -0.52 -12.57 10.09
N PHE A 178 -0.68 -13.15 8.91
CA PHE A 178 -1.61 -12.66 7.89
C PHE A 178 -3.05 -12.73 8.39
N GLN A 179 -3.48 -13.87 8.93
CA GLN A 179 -4.83 -14.02 9.50
C GLN A 179 -5.08 -13.00 10.62
N ALA A 180 -4.19 -12.89 11.60
CA ALA A 180 -4.33 -11.94 12.70
C ALA A 180 -4.40 -10.48 12.20
N ARG A 181 -3.73 -10.16 11.09
CA ARG A 181 -3.77 -8.85 10.47
C ARG A 181 -5.10 -8.58 9.77
N CYS A 182 -5.69 -9.61 9.15
CA CYS A 182 -7.02 -9.51 8.55
C CYS A 182 -8.13 -9.43 9.60
N GLU A 183 -7.98 -10.13 10.72
CA GLU A 183 -8.91 -10.03 11.86
C GLU A 183 -8.85 -8.65 12.52
N ALA A 184 -7.67 -8.01 12.56
CA ALA A 184 -7.47 -6.67 13.14
C ALA A 184 -7.69 -5.51 12.15
N TYR A 185 -8.06 -5.80 10.90
CA TYR A 185 -8.20 -4.78 9.86
C TYR A 185 -9.21 -3.68 10.24
N PRO A 186 -10.38 -3.98 10.84
CA PRO A 186 -11.31 -2.95 11.30
C PRO A 186 -10.69 -1.96 12.30
N GLU A 187 -9.97 -2.45 13.31
CA GLU A 187 -9.31 -1.60 14.30
C GLU A 187 -8.16 -0.78 13.71
N ILE A 188 -7.47 -1.34 12.72
CA ILE A 188 -6.40 -0.63 12.00
C ILE A 188 -6.95 0.58 11.24
N LEU A 189 -8.12 0.46 10.60
CA LEU A 189 -8.75 1.57 9.89
C LEU A 189 -9.15 2.73 10.79
N LEU A 190 -9.44 2.45 12.06
CA LEU A 190 -9.73 3.48 13.06
C LEU A 190 -8.47 4.21 13.59
N SER A 191 -7.28 3.74 13.21
CA SER A 191 -6.04 4.31 13.72
C SER A 191 -5.73 5.68 13.09
N PRO A 192 -5.13 6.63 13.84
CA PRO A 192 -4.71 7.92 13.29
C PRO A 192 -3.71 7.80 12.13
N GLN A 193 -3.05 6.65 11.98
CA GLN A 193 -2.14 6.40 10.86
C GLN A 193 -2.89 6.20 9.54
N LEU A 194 -4.12 5.68 9.59
CA LEU A 194 -4.98 5.46 8.42
C LEU A 194 -5.85 6.68 8.09
N ASP A 195 -5.79 7.74 8.89
CA ASP A 195 -6.14 9.10 8.45
C ASP A 195 -5.00 9.63 7.57
N LEU A 196 -4.96 9.18 6.32
CA LEU A 196 -3.85 9.44 5.39
C LEU A 196 -3.68 10.93 5.07
N GLU A 197 -4.76 11.71 5.09
CA GLU A 197 -4.67 13.15 4.88
C GLU A 197 -3.81 13.82 5.96
N LYS A 198 -3.99 13.41 7.22
CA LYS A 198 -3.20 13.94 8.34
C LYS A 198 -1.86 13.24 8.47
N SER A 199 -1.83 11.91 8.35
CA SER A 199 -0.62 11.11 8.59
C SER A 199 0.44 11.29 7.49
N GLN A 200 0.02 11.68 6.28
CA GLN A 200 0.88 11.95 5.12
C GLN A 200 0.85 13.44 4.71
N ALA A 201 0.64 14.35 5.67
CA ALA A 201 0.41 15.78 5.39
C ALA A 201 1.46 16.44 4.47
N ASP A 202 2.74 16.04 4.55
CA ASP A 202 3.78 16.58 3.68
C ASP A 202 3.60 16.14 2.21
N LEU A 203 3.30 14.85 1.96
CA LEU A 203 2.98 14.33 0.62
C LEU A 203 1.70 14.99 0.09
N VAL A 204 0.66 15.08 0.93
CA VAL A 204 -0.62 15.72 0.58
C VAL A 204 -0.40 17.16 0.18
N ARG A 205 0.41 17.92 0.94
CA ARG A 205 0.77 19.30 0.60
C ARG A 205 1.50 19.37 -0.74
N SER A 206 2.50 18.52 -0.98
CA SER A 206 3.24 18.48 -2.25
C SER A 206 2.32 18.21 -3.44
N VAL A 207 1.41 17.24 -3.31
CA VAL A 207 0.42 16.91 -4.35
C VAL A 207 -0.54 18.07 -4.59
N ARG A 208 -1.06 18.71 -3.53
CA ARG A 208 -1.98 19.85 -3.64
C ARG A 208 -1.36 21.10 -4.25
N LEU A 209 -0.05 21.30 -4.13
CA LEU A 209 0.67 22.38 -4.84
C LEU A 209 0.65 22.16 -6.35
N GLY A 210 0.55 20.91 -6.79
CA GLY A 210 0.50 20.54 -8.20
C GLY A 210 1.87 20.55 -8.89
N PRO A 211 1.91 20.16 -10.17
CA PRO A 211 3.14 20.15 -10.95
C PRO A 211 3.63 21.58 -11.24
N GLY A 212 4.92 21.83 -11.01
CA GLY A 212 5.60 23.09 -11.35
C GLY A 212 5.54 24.21 -10.30
N ALA A 213 4.90 23.96 -9.14
CA ALA A 213 4.82 24.90 -8.02
C ALA A 213 5.94 24.73 -6.98
N GLN A 214 7.00 23.97 -7.32
CA GLN A 214 8.08 23.58 -6.41
C GLN A 214 9.43 24.13 -6.87
#